data_AF-A0A6P5BEB9-F1
#
_entry.id   AF-A0A6P5BEB9-F1
#
_cell.length_a   1.000
_cell.length_b   1.000
_cell.length_c   1.000
_cell.angle_alpha   90.00
_cell.angle_beta   90.00
_cell.angle_gamma   90.00
#
_symmetry.space_group_name_H-M   'P 1'
#
loop_
_entity.id
_entity.type
_entity.pdbx_description
1 polymer ?
#
loop_
_entity_poly.entity_id
_entity_poly.type
_entity_poly.pdbx_seq_one_letter_code
_entity_poly.pdbx_strand_id
1 'polypeptide(L)'
;MEEKWKFSVIKNELFVEQEGASVLKSSEKLTKMRAIQDAQEAVEKYEEVLHNLEFAKELQKTFSGLSQDLLKAQKKAQRREHMLKLEAEKKKLRTILQVQYVLQNLMQEHVQKDFKGGLNGAVYLPLKELDYLIKFSKLTCPERNESLSVEDQMEQSSLYFWDLLEGSEKAVVGTTCEFSLLWAYAINTKLYV
;
A
#
# COMPACT_ATOMS: atom_id res chain seq x y z
N MET A 1 -101.82 46.33 3.51
CA MET A 1 -100.65 46.28 2.59
C MET A 1 -99.32 46.23 3.36
N GLU A 2 -99.20 46.90 4.51
CA GLU A 2 -97.99 46.87 5.37
C GLU A 2 -97.56 45.48 5.87
N GLU A 3 -98.50 44.60 6.23
CA GLU A 3 -98.13 43.28 6.76
C GLU A 3 -97.44 42.40 5.71
N LYS A 4 -97.82 42.53 4.43
CA LYS A 4 -97.15 41.81 3.34
C LYS A 4 -95.71 42.31 3.13
N TRP A 5 -95.47 43.61 3.34
CA TRP A 5 -94.13 44.19 3.20
C TRP A 5 -93.23 43.76 4.36
N LYS A 6 -93.71 43.83 5.61
CA LYS A 6 -92.98 43.33 6.79
C LYS A 6 -92.65 41.84 6.68
N PHE A 7 -93.61 41.02 6.23
CA PHE A 7 -93.38 39.59 6.01
C PHE A 7 -92.35 39.33 4.90
N SER A 8 -92.36 40.14 3.84
CA SER A 8 -91.37 40.03 2.75
C SER A 8 -89.96 40.42 3.20
N VAL A 9 -89.82 41.45 4.05
CA VAL A 9 -88.53 41.87 4.60
C VAL A 9 -87.97 40.79 5.52
N ILE A 10 -88.77 40.27 6.46
CA ILE A 10 -88.37 39.18 7.37
C ILE A 10 -87.99 37.93 6.57
N LYS A 11 -88.76 37.59 5.52
CA LYS A 11 -88.46 36.45 4.67
C LYS A 11 -87.14 36.61 3.91
N ASN A 12 -86.83 37.82 3.44
CA ASN A 12 -85.55 38.12 2.79
C ASN A 12 -84.39 38.10 3.78
N GLU A 13 -84.54 38.66 4.98
CA GLU A 13 -83.51 38.62 6.02
C GLU A 13 -83.22 37.18 6.46
N LEU A 14 -84.25 36.37 6.70
CA LEU A 14 -84.10 34.95 7.04
C LEU A 14 -83.43 34.17 5.90
N PHE A 15 -83.72 34.51 4.65
CA PHE A 15 -83.08 33.90 3.47
C PHE A 15 -81.60 34.28 3.38
N VAL A 16 -81.26 35.56 3.57
CA VAL A 16 -79.87 36.05 3.58
C VAL A 16 -79.07 35.44 4.73
N GLU A 17 -79.69 35.27 5.91
CA GLU A 17 -79.04 34.64 7.06
C GLU A 17 -78.79 33.14 6.83
N GLN A 18 -79.73 32.44 6.19
CA GLN A 18 -79.57 31.03 5.79
C GLN A 18 -78.48 30.85 4.73
N GLU A 19 -78.41 31.74 3.74
CA GLU A 19 -77.34 31.75 2.74
C GLU A 19 -75.98 32.09 3.38
N GLY A 20 -75.93 33.09 4.27
CA GLY A 20 -74.72 33.44 5.02
C GLY A 20 -74.20 32.28 5.88
N ALA A 21 -75.09 31.58 6.60
CA ALA A 21 -74.74 30.40 7.37
C ALA A 21 -74.26 29.23 6.49
N SER A 22 -74.82 29.09 5.28
CA SER A 22 -74.40 28.07 4.30
C SER A 22 -73.03 28.38 3.70
N VAL A 23 -72.75 29.64 3.41
CA VAL A 23 -71.44 30.12 2.93
C VAL A 23 -70.37 29.97 4.00
N LEU A 24 -70.67 30.33 5.26
CA LEU A 24 -69.74 30.16 6.37
C LEU A 24 -69.39 28.68 6.60
N LYS A 25 -70.38 27.78 6.61
CA LYS A 25 -70.15 26.32 6.68
C LYS A 25 -69.31 25.80 5.51
N SER A 26 -69.48 26.37 4.33
CA SER A 26 -68.71 25.99 3.14
C SER A 26 -67.27 26.49 3.22
N SER A 27 -67.06 27.72 3.69
CA SER A 27 -65.75 28.30 3.96
C SER A 27 -64.98 27.50 5.01
N GLU A 28 -65.61 27.16 6.14
CA GLU A 28 -64.99 26.34 7.19
C GLU A 28 -64.57 24.94 6.69
N LYS A 29 -65.38 24.31 5.84
CA LYS A 29 -65.04 23.03 5.21
C LYS A 29 -63.83 23.16 4.29
N LEU A 30 -63.76 24.23 3.49
CA LEU A 30 -62.63 24.50 2.61
C LEU A 30 -61.35 24.74 3.42
N THR A 31 -61.42 25.48 4.52
CA THR A 31 -60.27 25.73 5.41
C THR A 31 -59.79 24.44 6.06
N LYS A 32 -60.70 23.57 6.52
CA LYS A 32 -60.34 22.24 7.06
C LYS A 32 -59.71 21.36 6.00
N MET A 33 -60.25 21.35 4.79
CA MET A 33 -59.72 20.54 3.68
C MET A 33 -58.32 21.00 3.27
N ARG A 34 -58.08 22.32 3.24
CA ARG A 34 -56.75 22.89 2.99
C ARG A 34 -55.76 22.53 4.09
N ALA A 35 -56.16 22.61 5.36
CA ALA A 35 -55.30 22.22 6.48
C ALA A 35 -54.94 20.72 6.46
N ILE A 36 -55.86 19.85 6.02
CA ILE A 36 -55.59 18.41 5.84
C ILE A 36 -54.60 18.19 4.71
N GLN A 37 -54.75 18.91 3.59
CA GLN A 37 -53.84 18.80 2.45
C GLN A 37 -52.42 19.29 2.80
N ASP A 38 -52.30 20.44 3.47
CA ASP A 38 -51.01 20.96 3.95
C ASP A 38 -50.34 19.99 4.94
N ALA A 39 -51.14 19.35 5.81
CA ALA A 39 -50.65 18.33 6.73
C ALA A 39 -50.17 17.06 6.00
N GLN A 40 -50.86 16.62 4.94
CA GLN A 40 -50.45 15.48 4.12
C GLN A 40 -49.14 15.75 3.39
N GLU A 41 -48.99 16.93 2.77
CA GLU A 41 -47.75 17.32 2.10
C GLU A 41 -46.57 17.41 3.09
N ALA A 42 -46.82 17.89 4.32
CA ALA A 42 -45.80 17.92 5.36
C ALA A 42 -45.39 16.52 5.84
N VAL A 43 -46.34 15.59 5.94
CA VAL A 43 -46.08 14.19 6.29
C VAL A 43 -45.29 13.49 5.18
N GLU A 44 -45.64 13.68 3.91
CA GLU A 44 -44.93 13.09 2.78
C GLU A 44 -43.47 13.56 2.71
N LYS A 45 -43.23 14.87 2.87
CA LYS A 45 -41.86 15.43 2.97
C LYS A 45 -41.10 14.89 4.18
N TYR A 46 -41.79 14.65 5.30
CA TYR A 46 -41.17 14.08 6.49
C TYR A 46 -40.76 12.61 6.28
N GLU A 47 -41.59 11.81 5.61
CA GLU A 47 -41.25 10.43 5.23
C GLU A 47 -40.05 10.38 4.28
N GLU A 48 -39.96 11.29 3.32
CA GLU A 48 -38.80 11.41 2.42
C GLU A 48 -37.51 11.75 3.20
N VAL A 49 -37.59 12.69 4.15
CA VAL A 49 -36.45 13.04 5.02
C VAL A 49 -36.03 11.87 5.90
N LEU A 50 -36.98 11.10 6.43
CA LEU A 50 -36.67 9.87 7.19
C LEU A 50 -35.96 8.84 6.33
N HIS A 51 -36.46 8.60 5.12
CA HIS A 51 -35.85 7.66 4.18
C HIS A 51 -34.41 8.06 3.81
N ASN A 52 -34.21 9.34 3.46
CA ASN A 52 -32.87 9.87 3.14
C ASN A 52 -31.91 9.75 4.34
N LEU A 53 -32.41 9.93 5.56
CA LEU A 53 -31.63 9.81 6.78
C LEU A 53 -31.25 8.34 7.08
N GLU A 54 -32.16 7.39 6.84
CA GLU A 54 -31.86 5.96 6.92
C GLU A 54 -30.82 5.53 5.87
N PHE A 55 -30.98 6.00 4.63
CA PHE A 55 -30.01 5.78 3.57
C PHE A 55 -28.63 6.34 3.94
N ALA A 56 -28.57 7.58 4.42
CA ALA A 56 -27.32 8.20 4.87
C ALA A 56 -26.65 7.42 6.02
N LYS A 57 -27.44 6.87 6.96
CA LYS A 57 -26.94 6.02 8.04
C LYS A 57 -26.34 4.71 7.52
N GLU A 58 -27.03 4.03 6.60
CA GLU A 58 -26.48 2.78 6.03
C GLU A 58 -25.25 3.05 5.15
N LEU A 59 -25.23 4.18 4.44
CA LEU A 59 -24.05 4.63 3.70
C LEU A 59 -22.88 4.94 4.64
N GLN A 60 -23.11 5.62 5.76
CA GLN A 60 -22.08 5.88 6.77
C GLN A 60 -21.52 4.59 7.36
N LYS A 61 -22.40 3.61 7.63
CA LYS A 61 -22.03 2.31 8.19
C LYS A 61 -21.20 1.49 7.20
N THR A 62 -21.62 1.42 5.94
CA THR A 62 -20.87 0.75 4.88
C THR A 62 -19.51 1.41 4.66
N PHE A 63 -19.45 2.74 4.59
CA PHE A 63 -18.18 3.48 4.47
C PHE A 63 -17.24 3.21 5.65
N SER A 64 -17.79 3.19 6.87
CA SER A 64 -17.01 2.89 8.08
C SER A 64 -16.45 1.46 8.07
N GLY A 65 -17.25 0.48 7.62
CA GLY A 65 -16.80 -0.91 7.42
C GLY A 65 -15.67 -1.01 6.39
N LEU A 66 -15.86 -0.43 5.21
CA LEU A 66 -14.85 -0.41 4.15
C LEU A 66 -13.56 0.28 4.58
N SER A 67 -13.65 1.41 5.30
CA SER A 67 -12.49 2.12 5.82
C SER A 67 -11.67 1.26 6.80
N GLN A 68 -12.34 0.54 7.71
CA GLN A 68 -11.67 -0.38 8.62
C GLN A 68 -11.00 -1.55 7.89
N ASP A 69 -11.67 -2.11 6.89
CA ASP A 69 -11.10 -3.23 6.13
C ASP A 69 -9.94 -2.80 5.24
N LEU A 70 -10.01 -1.61 4.65
CA LEU A 70 -8.88 -1.00 3.94
C LEU A 70 -7.68 -0.80 4.87
N LEU A 71 -7.88 -0.27 6.09
CA LEU A 71 -6.81 -0.09 7.07
C LEU A 71 -6.19 -1.43 7.49
N LYS A 72 -6.99 -2.49 7.66
CA LYS A 72 -6.48 -3.84 7.95
C LYS A 72 -5.66 -4.38 6.77
N ALA A 73 -6.17 -4.25 5.55
CA ALA A 73 -5.50 -4.70 4.34
C ALA A 73 -4.17 -3.97 4.12
N GLN A 74 -4.15 -2.64 4.28
CA GLN A 74 -2.95 -1.82 4.20
C GLN A 74 -1.90 -2.26 5.25
N LYS A 75 -2.29 -2.42 6.52
CA LYS A 75 -1.38 -2.91 7.57
C LYS A 75 -0.84 -4.30 7.27
N LYS A 76 -1.64 -5.19 6.68
CA LYS A 76 -1.20 -6.54 6.28
C LYS A 76 -0.20 -6.47 5.11
N ALA A 77 -0.47 -5.63 4.12
CA ALA A 77 0.43 -5.41 2.99
C ALA A 77 1.78 -4.84 3.45
N GLN A 78 1.78 -3.80 4.28
CA GLN A 78 3.00 -3.20 4.84
C GLN A 78 3.83 -4.21 5.63
N ARG A 79 3.20 -5.05 6.47
CA ARG A 79 3.92 -6.11 7.20
C ARG A 79 4.53 -7.14 6.27
N ARG A 80 3.80 -7.55 5.23
CA ARG A 80 4.31 -8.52 4.24
C ARG A 80 5.48 -7.95 3.45
N GLU A 81 5.37 -6.71 3.00
CA GLU A 81 6.45 -6.01 2.29
C GLU A 81 7.69 -5.88 3.18
N HIS A 82 7.53 -5.44 4.43
CA HIS A 82 8.62 -5.36 5.39
C HIS A 82 9.29 -6.72 5.62
N MET A 83 8.51 -7.78 5.76
CA MET A 83 9.03 -9.14 5.93
C MET A 83 9.83 -9.60 4.70
N LEU A 84 9.31 -9.40 3.49
CA LEU A 84 10.00 -9.76 2.24
C LEU A 84 11.29 -8.95 2.04
N LYS A 85 11.27 -7.66 2.37
CA LYS A 85 12.46 -6.80 2.32
C LYS A 85 13.52 -7.30 3.30
N LEU A 86 13.15 -7.60 4.54
CA LEU A 86 14.08 -8.13 5.54
C LEU A 86 14.65 -9.51 5.15
N GLU A 87 13.83 -10.39 4.55
CA GLU A 87 14.30 -11.67 4.03
C GLU A 87 15.30 -11.49 2.88
N ALA A 88 15.04 -10.54 1.97
CA ALA A 88 15.97 -10.19 0.89
C ALA A 88 17.29 -9.63 1.42
N GLU A 89 17.24 -8.73 2.42
CA GLU A 89 18.43 -8.19 3.09
C GLU A 89 19.24 -9.28 3.79
N LYS A 90 18.58 -10.19 4.53
CA LYS A 90 19.24 -11.36 5.14
C LYS A 90 19.89 -12.27 4.10
N LYS A 91 19.21 -12.51 2.97
CA LYS A 91 19.75 -13.30 1.86
C LYS A 91 20.96 -12.61 1.25
N LYS A 92 20.92 -11.28 1.07
CA LYS A 92 22.04 -10.48 0.57
C LYS A 92 23.23 -10.57 1.53
N LEU A 93 23.02 -10.35 2.83
CA LEU A 93 24.07 -10.47 3.84
C LEU A 93 24.70 -11.87 3.86
N ARG A 94 23.88 -12.94 3.84
CA ARG A 94 24.40 -14.31 3.75
C ARG A 94 25.28 -14.51 2.52
N THR A 95 24.86 -13.95 1.38
CA THR A 95 25.62 -14.04 0.13
C THR A 95 26.96 -13.30 0.24
N ILE A 96 26.98 -12.10 0.84
CA ILE A 96 28.23 -11.35 1.11
C ILE A 96 29.19 -12.21 1.94
N LEU A 97 28.71 -12.77 3.05
CA LEU A 97 29.55 -13.58 3.94
C LEU A 97 30.10 -14.84 3.25
N GLN A 98 29.30 -15.49 2.39
CA GLN A 98 29.75 -16.63 1.60
C GLN A 98 30.84 -16.24 0.60
N VAL A 99 30.66 -15.13 -0.12
CA VAL A 99 31.66 -14.63 -1.08
C VAL A 99 32.93 -14.22 -0.34
N GLN A 100 32.82 -13.50 0.77
CA GLN A 100 33.96 -13.11 1.61
C GLN A 100 34.75 -14.35 2.04
N TYR A 101 34.06 -15.40 2.51
CA TYR A 101 34.70 -16.65 2.91
C TYR A 101 35.48 -17.29 1.76
N VAL A 102 34.91 -17.38 0.57
CA VAL A 102 35.58 -17.97 -0.61
C VAL A 102 36.80 -17.13 -1.01
N LEU A 103 36.65 -15.81 -1.12
CA LEU A 103 37.75 -14.91 -1.50
C LEU A 103 38.89 -14.91 -0.47
N GLN A 104 38.56 -14.95 0.82
CA GLN A 104 39.56 -15.04 1.88
C GLN A 104 40.37 -16.35 1.78
N ASN A 105 39.71 -17.48 1.50
CA ASN A 105 40.40 -18.76 1.31
C ASN A 105 41.25 -18.78 0.04
N LEU A 106 40.81 -18.10 -1.02
CA LEU A 106 41.57 -17.98 -2.25
C LEU A 106 42.89 -17.22 -2.08
N MET A 107 43.04 -16.41 -1.02
CA MET A 107 44.33 -15.78 -0.71
C MET A 107 45.40 -16.79 -0.27
N GLN A 108 45.01 -18.01 0.11
CA GLN A 108 45.94 -19.05 0.54
C GLN A 108 46.61 -19.75 -0.65
N GLU A 109 47.93 -19.90 -0.61
CA GLU A 109 48.71 -20.40 -1.76
C GLU A 109 48.31 -21.82 -2.17
N HIS A 110 48.00 -22.70 -1.21
CA HIS A 110 47.60 -24.08 -1.50
C HIS A 110 46.24 -24.13 -2.21
N VAL A 111 45.28 -23.28 -1.82
CA VAL A 111 43.97 -23.17 -2.46
C VAL A 111 44.12 -22.69 -3.91
N GLN A 112 45.01 -21.71 -4.17
CA GLN A 112 45.28 -21.27 -5.54
C GLN A 112 45.90 -22.38 -6.40
N LYS A 113 46.78 -23.20 -5.84
CA LYS A 113 47.36 -24.36 -6.55
C LYS A 113 46.28 -25.37 -6.93
N ASP A 114 45.33 -25.61 -6.04
CA ASP A 114 44.20 -26.49 -6.31
C ASP A 114 43.34 -25.98 -7.47
N PHE A 115 43.00 -24.68 -7.50
CA PHE A 115 42.26 -24.08 -8.62
C PHE A 115 43.06 -24.05 -9.93
N LYS A 116 44.39 -23.88 -9.88
CA LYS A 116 45.27 -23.96 -11.07
C LYS A 116 45.33 -25.37 -11.64
N GLY A 117 45.25 -26.40 -10.80
CA GLY A 117 45.42 -27.80 -11.20
C GLY A 117 44.11 -28.59 -11.32
N GLY A 118 42.98 -28.04 -10.88
CA GLY A 118 41.74 -28.81 -10.72
C GLY A 118 41.87 -29.94 -9.70
N LEU A 119 42.65 -29.72 -8.62
CA LEU A 119 42.98 -30.74 -7.61
C LEU A 119 41.99 -30.70 -6.44
N ASN A 120 42.00 -31.72 -5.58
CA ASN A 120 41.16 -31.95 -4.40
C ASN A 120 39.65 -31.62 -4.53
N GLY A 121 39.09 -31.57 -5.76
CA GLY A 121 37.69 -31.25 -6.06
C GLY A 121 37.45 -29.82 -6.59
N ALA A 122 38.52 -29.04 -6.78
CA ALA A 122 38.45 -27.67 -7.27
C ALA A 122 38.19 -27.73 -8.76
N VAL A 123 37.40 -26.80 -9.28
CA VAL A 123 37.31 -26.66 -10.74
C VAL A 123 38.55 -25.95 -11.23
N TYR A 124 39.07 -26.44 -12.34
CA TYR A 124 40.15 -25.80 -13.04
C TYR A 124 39.73 -24.40 -13.49
N LEU A 125 40.48 -23.38 -13.06
CA LEU A 125 40.31 -22.00 -13.53
C LEU A 125 41.49 -21.62 -14.44
N PRO A 126 41.23 -21.03 -15.62
CA PRO A 126 42.28 -20.43 -16.43
C PRO A 126 43.10 -19.42 -15.63
N LEU A 127 44.41 -19.36 -15.88
CA LEU A 127 45.33 -18.50 -15.11
C LEU A 127 44.89 -17.02 -15.09
N LYS A 128 44.29 -16.53 -16.17
CA LYS A 128 43.77 -15.16 -16.28
C LYS A 128 42.61 -14.91 -15.31
N GLU A 129 41.61 -15.80 -15.32
CA GLU A 129 40.44 -15.72 -14.45
C GLU A 129 40.82 -15.85 -12.98
N LEU A 130 41.75 -16.76 -12.67
CA LEU A 130 42.27 -16.92 -11.32
C LEU A 130 43.04 -15.68 -10.84
N ASP A 131 43.84 -15.05 -11.70
CA ASP A 131 44.56 -13.82 -11.37
C ASP A 131 43.59 -12.66 -11.09
N TYR A 132 42.48 -12.56 -11.83
CA TYR A 132 41.42 -11.59 -11.54
C TYR A 132 40.80 -11.81 -10.17
N LEU A 133 40.47 -13.05 -9.81
CA LEU A 133 39.92 -13.38 -8.50
C LEU A 133 40.90 -13.09 -7.36
N ILE A 134 42.19 -13.37 -7.54
CA ILE A 134 43.23 -13.07 -6.53
C ILE A 134 43.39 -11.56 -6.35
N LYS A 135 43.36 -10.79 -7.45
CA LYS A 135 43.38 -9.32 -7.37
C LYS A 135 42.15 -8.80 -6.66
N PHE A 136 40.98 -9.34 -6.99
CA PHE A 136 39.73 -8.96 -6.36
C PHE A 136 39.68 -9.31 -4.88
N SER A 137 40.18 -10.50 -4.48
CA SER A 137 40.22 -10.90 -3.07
C SER A 137 41.05 -9.96 -2.22
N LYS A 138 42.13 -9.39 -2.76
CA LYS A 138 42.95 -8.38 -2.06
C LYS A 138 42.23 -7.04 -1.88
N LEU A 139 41.27 -6.71 -2.75
CA LEU A 139 40.46 -5.49 -2.64
C LEU A 139 39.31 -5.66 -1.65
N THR A 140 38.67 -6.83 -1.64
CA THR A 140 37.55 -7.14 -0.73
C THR A 140 38.01 -7.57 0.66
N CYS A 141 39.20 -8.15 0.76
CA CYS A 141 39.80 -8.66 1.99
C CYS A 141 41.22 -8.11 2.17
N PRO A 142 41.37 -6.78 2.29
CA PRO A 142 42.67 -6.15 2.39
C PRO A 142 43.36 -6.44 3.72
N GLU A 143 44.69 -6.45 3.71
CA GLU A 143 45.49 -6.39 4.94
C GLU A 143 45.25 -5.06 5.66
N ARG A 144 45.47 -5.04 6.98
CA ARG A 144 45.23 -3.84 7.81
C ARG A 144 46.11 -2.68 7.34
N ASN A 145 45.49 -1.57 6.94
CA ASN A 145 46.20 -0.36 6.55
C ASN A 145 46.14 0.69 7.69
N GLU A 146 47.19 0.75 8.52
CA GLU A 146 47.26 1.63 9.70
C GLU A 146 47.10 3.13 9.40
N SER A 147 47.26 3.56 8.15
CA SER A 147 47.01 4.94 7.74
C SER A 147 45.52 5.32 7.68
N LEU A 148 44.62 4.34 7.65
CA LEU A 148 43.17 4.53 7.64
C LEU A 148 42.56 4.08 8.97
N SER A 149 41.42 4.68 9.32
CA SER A 149 40.57 4.13 10.36
C SER A 149 40.02 2.76 9.91
N VAL A 150 39.65 1.93 10.88
CA VAL A 150 39.01 0.63 10.58
C VAL A 150 37.69 0.86 9.85
N GLU A 151 36.93 1.89 10.23
CA GLU A 151 35.64 2.23 9.60
C GLU A 151 35.82 2.58 8.12
N ASP A 152 36.74 3.49 7.79
CA ASP A 152 37.00 3.89 6.39
C ASP A 152 37.49 2.71 5.53
N GLN A 153 38.35 1.87 6.10
CA GLN A 153 38.85 0.69 5.40
C GLN A 153 37.74 -0.35 5.15
N MET A 154 36.81 -0.51 6.09
CA MET A 154 35.65 -1.38 5.95
C MET A 154 34.63 -0.79 4.96
N GLU A 155 34.44 0.52 4.95
CA GLU A 155 33.59 1.20 3.97
C GLU A 155 34.08 0.93 2.55
N GLN A 156 35.37 1.13 2.27
CA GLN A 156 35.97 0.82 0.97
C GLN A 156 35.78 -0.65 0.58
N SER A 157 36.03 -1.58 1.51
CA SER A 157 35.87 -3.02 1.27
C SER A 157 34.41 -3.38 0.98
N SER A 158 33.46 -2.73 1.68
CA SER A 158 32.03 -2.97 1.52
C SER A 158 31.50 -2.54 0.15
N LEU A 159 32.07 -1.48 -0.44
CA LEU A 159 31.71 -1.01 -1.78
C LEU A 159 32.04 -2.05 -2.86
N TYR A 160 33.17 -2.75 -2.75
CA TYR A 160 33.49 -3.83 -3.68
C TYR A 160 32.49 -5.00 -3.60
N PHE A 161 32.04 -5.37 -2.41
CA PHE A 161 30.98 -6.38 -2.26
C PHE A 161 29.62 -5.88 -2.77
N TRP A 162 29.34 -4.59 -2.59
CA TRP A 162 28.12 -3.98 -3.09
C TRP A 162 28.07 -3.96 -4.62
N ASP A 163 29.12 -3.44 -5.26
CA ASP A 163 29.24 -3.37 -6.72
C ASP A 163 29.17 -4.77 -7.36
N LEU A 164 29.78 -5.77 -6.71
CA LEU A 164 29.70 -7.17 -7.12
C LEU A 164 28.25 -7.71 -7.10
N LEU A 165 27.47 -7.37 -6.07
CA LEU A 165 26.11 -7.87 -5.90
C LEU A 165 25.05 -7.11 -6.69
N GLU A 166 25.28 -5.82 -6.96
CA GLU A 166 24.43 -5.06 -7.89
C GLU A 166 24.65 -5.48 -9.35
N GLY A 167 25.74 -6.19 -9.66
CA GLY A 167 26.09 -6.55 -11.03
C GLY A 167 26.27 -5.30 -11.91
N SER A 168 26.75 -4.20 -11.30
CA SER A 168 26.88 -2.93 -12.00
C SER A 168 27.86 -3.10 -13.16
N GLU A 169 27.58 -2.47 -14.32
CA GLU A 169 28.46 -2.48 -15.51
C GLU A 169 29.83 -1.80 -15.28
N LYS A 170 30.11 -1.36 -14.05
CA LYS A 170 31.42 -0.80 -13.69
C LYS A 170 32.45 -1.92 -13.80
N ALA A 171 33.40 -1.75 -14.70
CA ALA A 171 34.52 -2.66 -14.87
C ALA A 171 35.42 -2.66 -13.62
N VAL A 172 35.08 -3.47 -12.63
CA VAL A 172 35.95 -3.74 -11.48
C VAL A 172 36.85 -4.90 -11.90
N VAL A 173 38.12 -4.59 -12.16
CA VAL A 173 39.15 -5.54 -12.64
C VAL A 173 38.91 -6.12 -14.05
N GLY A 174 38.08 -5.48 -14.87
CA GLY A 174 38.08 -5.68 -16.33
C GLY A 174 37.09 -6.69 -16.92
N THR A 175 36.19 -7.31 -16.16
CA THR A 175 35.12 -8.17 -16.72
C THR A 175 33.80 -8.04 -15.95
N THR A 176 32.71 -7.75 -16.66
CA THR A 176 31.34 -7.64 -16.12
C THR A 176 30.52 -8.94 -16.27
N CYS A 177 30.92 -9.85 -17.16
CA CYS A 177 30.25 -11.15 -17.38
C CYS A 177 30.87 -12.33 -16.60
N GLU A 178 32.15 -12.30 -16.23
CA GLU A 178 32.81 -13.43 -15.58
C GLU A 178 32.41 -13.57 -14.09
N PHE A 179 32.10 -12.46 -13.42
CA PHE A 179 31.66 -12.48 -12.02
C PHE A 179 30.33 -13.20 -11.81
N SER A 180 29.41 -13.17 -12.79
CA SER A 180 28.14 -13.89 -12.70
C SER A 180 28.32 -15.41 -12.75
N LEU A 181 29.29 -15.90 -13.55
CA LEU A 181 29.66 -17.32 -13.61
C LEU A 181 30.43 -17.76 -12.36
N LEU A 182 31.32 -16.90 -11.86
CA LEU A 182 32.03 -17.10 -10.60
C LEU A 182 31.08 -17.07 -9.38
N TRP A 183 30.01 -16.29 -9.42
CA TRP A 183 28.96 -16.25 -8.40
C TRP A 183 28.11 -17.52 -8.41
N ALA A 184 27.72 -17.99 -9.60
CA ALA A 184 27.07 -19.30 -9.76
C ALA A 184 27.99 -20.43 -9.29
N TYR A 185 29.30 -20.29 -9.50
CA TYR A 185 30.32 -21.25 -9.11
C TYR A 185 30.55 -21.30 -7.59
N ALA A 186 30.78 -20.16 -6.93
CA ALA A 186 30.98 -20.06 -5.48
C ALA A 186 29.78 -20.54 -4.64
N ILE A 187 28.55 -20.39 -5.17
CA ILE A 187 27.33 -20.90 -4.53
C ILE A 187 27.12 -22.40 -4.79
N ASN A 188 27.53 -22.94 -5.95
CA ASN A 188 27.42 -24.36 -6.27
C ASN A 188 28.58 -25.22 -5.73
N THR A 189 29.71 -24.64 -5.37
CA THR A 189 30.78 -25.33 -4.63
C THR A 189 30.35 -25.61 -3.20
N LYS A 190 29.39 -26.52 -3.03
CA LYS A 190 29.22 -27.35 -1.83
C LYS A 190 30.34 -28.39 -1.67
N LEU A 191 31.47 -28.23 -2.38
CA LEU A 191 32.49 -29.26 -2.53
C LEU A 191 33.91 -28.83 -2.12
N TYR A 192 34.11 -27.58 -1.66
CA TYR A 192 35.44 -27.07 -1.31
C TYR A 192 35.56 -26.47 0.10
N VAL A 193 34.63 -26.88 0.99
CA VAL A 193 34.68 -26.63 2.43
C VAL A 193 34.47 -27.95 3.15
#